data_AF-A0AAW5WV98-F1
#
_entry.id   AF-A0AAW5WV98-F1
#
_cell.length_a   1.000
_cell.length_b   1.000
_cell.length_c   1.000
_cell.angle_alpha   90.00
_cell.angle_beta   90.00
_cell.angle_gamma   90.00
#
_symmetry.space_group_name_H-M   'P 1'
#
loop_
_entity.id
_entity.type
_entity.pdbx_description
1 polymer ?
#
loop_
_entity_poly.entity_id
_entity_poly.type
_entity_poly.pdbx_seq_one_letter_code
_entity_poly.pdbx_strand_id
1 'polypeptide(L)'
;MNNQELAKACTELRLSNMANIAKLNQFPEDDKSAWLLGLLKKEIEIRYDKKITRLYNQAKFPKRKTLNDYICREQINFSTPDSKQQLLNLSFIDKNENAVFVGTPGTGKTHLATALGVKAIENGINVKFWRVAELVDQLEQEWKSLSIERFKKKCHKYQLIILDEMGYVPFSKTGSELLFQLISDWYETKSIIITSNLEFSQWNKVFIDPRLTAALVDRLIHHAHIVSFTGESYRLKNALSNN
;
A
#
# COMPACT_ATOMS: atom_id res chain seq x y z
N MET A 1 -45.26 -11.13 4.75
CA MET A 1 -44.15 -12.08 4.55
C MET A 1 -43.50 -12.36 5.88
N ASN A 2 -43.25 -13.63 6.22
CA ASN A 2 -42.68 -13.99 7.51
C ASN A 2 -41.21 -13.52 7.55
N ASN A 3 -40.90 -12.44 8.27
CA ASN A 3 -39.56 -11.84 8.32
C ASN A 3 -38.47 -12.84 8.73
N GLN A 4 -38.83 -13.95 9.38
CA GLN A 4 -37.93 -15.05 9.71
C GLN A 4 -37.52 -15.90 8.49
N GLU A 5 -38.39 -16.13 7.52
CA GLU A 5 -38.07 -16.88 6.30
C GLU A 5 -37.14 -16.07 5.39
N LEU A 6 -37.40 -14.76 5.26
CA LEU A 6 -36.52 -13.83 4.55
C LEU A 6 -35.11 -13.83 5.18
N ALA A 7 -35.02 -13.74 6.51
CA ALA A 7 -33.74 -13.73 7.22
C ALA A 7 -32.96 -15.05 7.04
N LYS A 8 -33.66 -16.21 7.04
CA LYS A 8 -33.05 -17.52 6.77
C LYS A 8 -32.51 -17.59 5.34
N ALA A 9 -33.32 -17.23 4.35
CA ALA A 9 -32.90 -17.20 2.94
C ALA A 9 -31.71 -16.25 2.72
N CYS A 10 -31.75 -15.05 3.32
CA CYS A 10 -30.63 -14.11 3.27
C CYS A 10 -29.36 -14.71 3.91
N THR A 11 -29.47 -15.45 5.00
CA THR A 11 -28.30 -16.08 5.65
C THR A 11 -27.69 -17.16 4.77
N GLU A 12 -28.51 -18.02 4.18
CA GLU A 12 -28.09 -19.12 3.30
C GLU A 12 -27.43 -18.60 2.01
N LEU A 13 -27.97 -17.52 1.45
CA LEU A 13 -27.39 -16.80 0.31
C LEU A 13 -26.24 -15.85 0.69
N ARG A 14 -25.84 -15.82 1.97
CA ARG A 14 -24.82 -14.92 2.57
C ARG A 14 -25.13 -13.43 2.48
N LEU A 15 -26.37 -13.02 2.18
CA LEU A 15 -26.88 -11.65 2.12
C LEU A 15 -27.14 -11.07 3.53
N SER A 16 -26.12 -11.15 4.39
CA SER A 16 -26.26 -10.90 5.84
C SER A 16 -26.67 -9.47 6.20
N ASN A 17 -26.46 -8.48 5.32
CA ASN A 17 -26.88 -7.10 5.59
C ASN A 17 -28.26 -6.80 4.99
N MET A 18 -28.68 -7.52 3.95
CA MET A 18 -29.97 -7.32 3.27
C MET A 18 -31.17 -7.44 4.22
N ALA A 19 -31.15 -8.40 5.17
CA ALA A 19 -32.22 -8.55 6.17
C ALA A 19 -32.36 -7.34 7.10
N ASN A 20 -31.27 -6.57 7.30
CA ASN A 20 -31.30 -5.32 8.06
C ASN A 20 -31.67 -4.14 7.17
N ILE A 21 -31.18 -4.09 5.92
CA ILE A 21 -31.50 -3.03 4.95
C ILE A 21 -33.00 -3.04 4.59
N ALA A 22 -33.59 -4.22 4.40
CA ALA A 22 -35.01 -4.36 4.05
C ALA A 22 -35.97 -3.79 5.09
N LYS A 23 -35.50 -3.59 6.34
CA LYS A 23 -36.27 -2.95 7.42
C LYS A 23 -36.27 -1.42 7.37
N LEU A 24 -35.40 -0.81 6.57
CA LEU A 24 -35.18 0.64 6.59
C LEU A 24 -36.19 1.44 5.74
N ASN A 25 -37.16 0.81 5.07
CA ASN A 25 -38.22 1.45 4.24
C ASN A 25 -37.71 2.62 3.36
N GLN A 26 -36.52 2.47 2.79
CA GLN A 26 -35.83 3.51 2.01
C GLN A 26 -35.96 3.34 0.49
N PHE A 27 -36.72 2.35 0.03
CA PHE A 27 -36.81 2.00 -1.39
C PHE A 27 -38.26 2.07 -1.88
N PRO A 28 -38.52 2.55 -3.11
CA PRO A 28 -39.87 2.62 -3.66
C PRO A 28 -40.53 1.23 -3.66
N GLU A 29 -41.73 1.10 -3.11
CA GLU A 29 -42.45 -0.17 -3.04
C GLU A 29 -43.28 -0.46 -4.31
N ASP A 30 -43.51 0.58 -5.12
CA ASP A 30 -44.42 0.53 -6.28
C ASP A 30 -43.88 -0.34 -7.43
N ASP A 31 -42.56 -0.50 -7.52
CA ASP A 31 -41.87 -1.41 -8.45
C ASP A 31 -41.02 -2.42 -7.67
N LYS A 32 -41.51 -3.67 -7.62
CA LYS A 32 -40.85 -4.79 -6.93
C LYS A 32 -39.45 -5.09 -7.49
N SER A 33 -39.22 -4.89 -8.79
CA SER A 33 -37.91 -5.09 -9.40
C SER A 33 -36.96 -3.98 -9.01
N ALA A 34 -37.42 -2.73 -9.02
CA ALA A 34 -36.63 -1.60 -8.56
C ALA A 34 -36.28 -1.70 -7.07
N TRP A 35 -37.23 -2.14 -6.24
CA TRP A 35 -37.02 -2.40 -4.81
C TRP A 35 -35.93 -3.46 -4.58
N LEU A 36 -36.05 -4.62 -5.24
CA LEU A 36 -35.09 -5.71 -5.11
C LEU A 36 -33.70 -5.29 -5.59
N LEU A 37 -33.62 -4.58 -6.73
CA LEU A 37 -32.36 -4.05 -7.24
C LEU A 37 -31.73 -3.06 -6.27
N GLY A 38 -32.51 -2.20 -5.63
CA GLY A 38 -32.05 -1.27 -4.60
C GLY A 38 -31.41 -1.98 -3.41
N LEU A 39 -32.07 -3.02 -2.89
CA LEU A 39 -31.53 -3.85 -1.81
C LEU A 39 -30.23 -4.55 -2.17
N LEU A 40 -30.17 -5.15 -3.37
CA LEU A 40 -28.98 -5.86 -3.84
C LEU A 40 -27.81 -4.90 -4.05
N LYS A 41 -28.05 -3.71 -4.65
CA LYS A 41 -27.04 -2.66 -4.77
C LYS A 41 -26.51 -2.23 -3.40
N LYS A 42 -27.39 -2.06 -2.41
CA LYS A 42 -26.97 -1.65 -1.07
C LYS A 42 -26.17 -2.73 -0.35
N GLU A 43 -26.53 -4.01 -0.52
CA GLU A 43 -25.73 -5.14 0.00
C GLU A 43 -24.33 -5.17 -0.63
N ILE A 44 -24.23 -4.93 -1.95
CA ILE A 44 -22.94 -4.87 -2.66
C ILE A 44 -22.07 -3.72 -2.09
N GLU A 45 -22.65 -2.53 -1.91
CA GLU A 45 -21.97 -1.37 -1.34
C GLU A 45 -21.44 -1.67 0.08
N ILE A 46 -22.26 -2.22 0.98
CA ILE A 46 -21.83 -2.55 2.34
C ILE A 46 -20.71 -3.61 2.34
N ARG A 47 -20.80 -4.62 1.47
CA ARG A 47 -19.74 -5.62 1.33
C ARG A 47 -18.45 -5.00 0.82
N TYR A 48 -18.55 -4.07 -0.12
CA TYR A 48 -17.40 -3.33 -0.64
C TYR A 48 -16.74 -2.53 0.48
N ASP A 49 -17.50 -1.73 1.24
CA ASP A 49 -16.98 -0.92 2.35
C ASP A 49 -16.31 -1.77 3.43
N LYS A 50 -16.91 -2.92 3.77
CA LYS A 50 -16.31 -3.90 4.69
C LYS A 50 -15.00 -4.46 4.14
N LYS A 51 -14.93 -4.76 2.84
CA LYS A 51 -13.69 -5.20 2.17
C LYS A 51 -12.64 -4.10 2.29
N ILE A 52 -12.95 -2.86 1.91
CA ILE A 52 -12.02 -1.72 1.95
C ILE A 52 -11.51 -1.49 3.37
N THR A 53 -12.40 -1.47 4.36
CA THR A 53 -12.04 -1.30 5.78
C THR A 53 -11.10 -2.42 6.25
N ARG A 54 -11.38 -3.67 5.88
CA ARG A 54 -10.52 -4.81 6.20
C ARG A 54 -9.14 -4.67 5.56
N LEU A 55 -9.08 -4.31 4.28
CA LEU A 55 -7.82 -4.10 3.55
C LEU A 55 -6.99 -2.98 4.19
N TYR A 56 -7.62 -1.86 4.51
CA TYR A 56 -6.98 -0.72 5.17
C TYR A 56 -6.34 -1.13 6.51
N ASN A 57 -7.08 -1.87 7.35
CA ASN A 57 -6.58 -2.36 8.63
C ASN A 57 -5.43 -3.38 8.49
N GLN A 58 -5.42 -4.16 7.40
CA GLN A 58 -4.36 -5.14 7.11
C GLN A 58 -3.09 -4.48 6.54
N ALA A 59 -3.22 -3.35 5.85
CA ALA A 59 -2.09 -2.64 5.27
C ALA A 59 -1.16 -2.03 6.33
N LYS A 60 -1.68 -1.69 7.52
CA LYS A 60 -0.91 -1.16 8.67
C LYS A 60 -0.17 0.16 8.36
N PHE A 61 -0.84 1.09 7.68
CA PHE A 61 -0.30 2.44 7.51
C PHE A 61 -0.10 3.14 8.86
N PRO A 62 0.99 3.92 9.04
CA PRO A 62 1.24 4.63 10.30
C PRO A 62 0.23 5.75 10.54
N LYS A 63 -0.23 6.42 9.47
CA LYS A 63 -1.26 7.47 9.50
C LYS A 63 -2.10 7.41 8.23
N ARG A 64 -3.38 7.78 8.30
CA ARG A 64 -4.21 7.97 7.10
C ARG A 64 -3.74 9.20 6.35
N LYS A 65 -3.41 9.02 5.07
CA LYS A 65 -3.08 10.10 4.13
C LYS A 65 -3.69 9.76 2.77
N THR A 66 -4.35 10.73 2.15
CA THR A 66 -4.95 10.56 0.82
C THR A 66 -4.26 11.47 -0.20
N LEU A 67 -4.53 11.24 -1.49
CA LEU A 67 -4.04 12.11 -2.55
C LEU A 67 -4.72 13.49 -2.52
N ASN A 68 -5.95 13.58 -2.01
CA ASN A 68 -6.63 14.86 -1.83
C ASN A 68 -5.93 15.74 -0.79
N ASP A 69 -5.30 15.12 0.21
CA ASP A 69 -4.49 15.83 1.23
C ASP A 69 -3.08 16.15 0.71
N TYR A 70 -2.72 15.72 -0.50
CA TYR A 70 -1.36 15.81 -1.02
C TYR A 70 -1.22 16.97 -2.00
N ILE A 71 -0.41 17.96 -1.62
CA ILE A 71 -0.09 19.09 -2.48
C ILE A 71 1.12 18.72 -3.33
N CYS A 72 0.89 18.38 -4.59
CA CYS A 72 1.96 18.15 -5.57
C CYS A 72 2.64 19.49 -5.88
N ARG A 73 3.90 19.66 -5.45
CA ARG A 73 4.70 20.87 -5.68
C ARG A 73 5.55 20.73 -6.94
N GLU A 74 6.01 21.86 -7.47
CA GLU A 74 7.00 21.92 -8.56
C GLU A 74 8.32 21.24 -8.21
N GLN A 75 8.60 21.04 -6.91
CA GLN A 75 9.82 20.43 -6.38
C GLN A 75 9.79 18.88 -6.40
N ILE A 76 8.80 18.28 -7.06
CA ILE A 76 8.69 16.83 -7.25
C ILE A 76 8.99 16.53 -8.72
N ASN A 77 10.15 15.92 -8.95
CA ASN A 77 10.62 15.58 -10.28
C ASN A 77 10.34 14.10 -10.56
N PHE A 78 9.60 13.82 -11.62
CA PHE A 78 9.34 12.48 -12.09
C PHE A 78 10.33 12.13 -13.20
N SER A 79 10.88 10.91 -13.18
CA SER A 79 11.85 10.43 -14.17
C SER A 79 11.34 10.46 -15.61
N THR A 80 10.04 10.23 -15.81
CA THR A 80 9.39 10.37 -17.13
C THR A 80 8.11 11.20 -17.03
N PRO A 81 7.68 11.87 -18.12
CA PRO A 81 6.43 12.63 -18.15
C PRO A 81 5.21 11.77 -17.74
N ASP A 82 5.18 10.52 -18.22
CA ASP A 82 4.08 9.60 -17.98
C ASP A 82 4.08 9.02 -16.56
N SER A 83 5.23 8.99 -15.88
CA SER A 83 5.37 8.41 -14.53
C SER A 83 4.39 9.04 -13.55
N LYS A 84 4.15 10.35 -13.64
CA LYS A 84 3.17 11.02 -12.76
C LYS A 84 1.77 10.45 -12.95
N GLN A 85 1.32 10.33 -14.19
CA GLN A 85 -0.02 9.82 -14.50
C GLN A 85 -0.15 8.33 -14.14
N GLN A 86 0.88 7.53 -14.45
CA GLN A 86 0.93 6.09 -14.17
C GLN A 86 0.94 5.78 -12.66
N LEU A 87 1.61 6.59 -11.86
CA LEU A 87 1.54 6.49 -10.40
C LEU A 87 0.15 6.89 -9.90
N LEU A 88 -0.39 8.02 -10.37
CA LEU A 88 -1.68 8.52 -9.90
C LEU A 88 -2.84 7.62 -10.30
N ASN A 89 -2.85 7.00 -11.48
CA ASN A 89 -3.89 6.07 -11.90
C ASN A 89 -3.63 4.61 -11.46
N LEU A 90 -2.49 4.35 -10.81
CA LEU A 90 -2.03 3.03 -10.34
C LEU A 90 -1.71 2.00 -11.43
N SER A 91 -1.60 2.40 -12.70
CA SER A 91 -1.33 1.45 -13.80
C SER A 91 0.02 0.75 -13.70
N PHE A 92 0.96 1.34 -12.94
CA PHE A 92 2.25 0.70 -12.64
C PHE A 92 2.07 -0.62 -11.86
N ILE A 93 0.99 -0.73 -11.06
CA ILE A 93 0.68 -1.94 -10.28
C ILE A 93 0.36 -3.11 -11.19
N ASP A 94 -0.42 -2.87 -12.25
CA ASP A 94 -0.84 -3.90 -13.20
C ASP A 94 0.35 -4.44 -14.02
N LYS A 95 1.42 -3.65 -14.13
CA LYS A 95 2.64 -4.00 -14.86
C LYS A 95 3.76 -4.56 -13.98
N ASN A 96 3.53 -4.68 -12.68
CA ASN A 96 4.57 -5.02 -11.70
C ASN A 96 5.79 -4.07 -11.74
N GLU A 97 5.54 -2.80 -12.06
CA GLU A 97 6.56 -1.75 -12.02
C GLU A 97 6.74 -1.26 -10.56
N ASN A 98 7.94 -0.79 -10.23
CA ASN A 98 8.26 -0.23 -8.92
C ASN A 98 8.12 1.29 -8.92
N ALA A 99 8.12 1.89 -7.74
CA ALA A 99 8.29 3.32 -7.58
C ALA A 99 9.33 3.60 -6.49
N VAL A 100 10.29 4.47 -6.77
CA VAL A 100 11.32 4.83 -5.79
C VAL A 100 11.30 6.33 -5.55
N PHE A 101 10.97 6.69 -4.31
CA PHE A 101 10.84 8.07 -3.87
C PHE A 101 12.09 8.45 -3.08
N VAL A 102 12.90 9.35 -3.63
CA VAL A 102 14.18 9.75 -3.06
C VAL A 102 14.18 11.24 -2.77
N GLY A 103 14.79 11.68 -1.66
CA GLY A 103 14.94 13.11 -1.38
C GLY A 103 15.08 13.44 0.10
N THR A 104 15.22 14.72 0.44
CA THR A 104 15.47 15.15 1.82
C THR A 104 14.29 14.84 2.77
N PRO A 105 14.52 14.66 4.08
CA PRO A 105 13.44 14.40 5.03
C PRO A 105 12.38 15.50 5.05
N GLY A 106 11.11 15.12 5.23
CA GLY A 106 10.00 16.07 5.36
C GLY A 106 9.45 16.63 4.04
N THR A 107 9.89 16.16 2.88
CA THR A 107 9.42 16.61 1.55
C THR A 107 8.16 15.91 1.03
N GLY A 108 7.62 14.92 1.77
CA GLY A 108 6.34 14.27 1.44
C GLY A 108 6.41 12.89 0.79
N LYS A 109 7.59 12.25 0.71
CA LYS A 109 7.77 10.88 0.17
C LYS A 109 6.82 9.85 0.79
N THR A 110 6.85 9.70 2.11
CA THR A 110 5.98 8.79 2.87
C THR A 110 4.51 9.13 2.70
N HIS A 111 4.17 10.43 2.56
CA HIS A 111 2.78 10.84 2.32
C HIS A 111 2.32 10.35 0.96
N LEU A 112 3.09 10.60 -0.12
CA LEU A 112 2.72 10.13 -1.45
C LEU A 112 2.60 8.60 -1.49
N ALA A 113 3.58 7.88 -0.93
CA ALA A 113 3.56 6.42 -0.86
C ALA A 113 2.30 5.89 -0.14
N THR A 114 1.97 6.49 1.01
CA THR A 114 0.77 6.14 1.77
C THR A 114 -0.50 6.47 0.99
N ALA A 115 -0.57 7.65 0.35
CA ALA A 115 -1.72 8.10 -0.41
C ALA A 115 -2.00 7.20 -1.63
N LEU A 116 -0.95 6.78 -2.35
CA LEU A 116 -1.06 5.78 -3.42
C LEU A 116 -1.51 4.43 -2.86
N GLY A 117 -0.98 3.99 -1.72
CA GLY A 117 -1.43 2.78 -1.04
C GLY A 117 -2.89 2.82 -0.62
N VAL A 118 -3.37 3.96 -0.11
CA VAL A 118 -4.79 4.15 0.23
C VAL A 118 -5.66 4.10 -1.02
N LYS A 119 -5.26 4.80 -2.09
CA LYS A 119 -5.98 4.73 -3.37
C LYS A 119 -6.01 3.30 -3.94
N ALA A 120 -4.93 2.54 -3.81
CA ALA A 120 -4.89 1.15 -4.25
C ALA A 120 -5.89 0.29 -3.46
N ILE A 121 -5.94 0.47 -2.13
CA ILE A 121 -6.95 -0.19 -1.30
C ILE A 121 -8.37 0.20 -1.71
N GLU A 122 -8.63 1.48 -1.98
CA GLU A 122 -9.93 1.95 -2.48
C GLU A 122 -10.32 1.35 -3.84
N ASN A 123 -9.35 0.85 -4.61
CA ASN A 123 -9.57 0.05 -5.84
C ASN A 123 -9.60 -1.47 -5.57
N GLY A 124 -9.65 -1.89 -4.31
CA GLY A 124 -9.75 -3.28 -3.90
C GLY A 124 -8.43 -4.08 -3.96
N ILE A 125 -7.29 -3.42 -4.13
CA ILE A 125 -5.95 -4.00 -4.21
C ILE A 125 -5.42 -4.30 -2.79
N ASN A 126 -4.80 -5.47 -2.62
CA ASN A 126 -4.16 -5.82 -1.35
C ASN A 126 -2.82 -5.09 -1.21
N VAL A 127 -2.73 -4.21 -0.22
CA VAL A 127 -1.51 -3.41 0.06
C VAL A 127 -0.92 -3.80 1.41
N LYS A 128 0.41 -3.71 1.52
CA LYS A 128 1.11 -3.83 2.80
C LYS A 128 2.17 -2.76 2.97
N PHE A 129 2.14 -2.08 4.11
CA PHE A 129 3.15 -1.11 4.51
C PHE A 129 4.07 -1.72 5.58
N TRP A 130 5.37 -1.47 5.42
CA TRP A 130 6.39 -1.69 6.42
C TRP A 130 7.36 -0.53 6.44
N ARG A 131 7.83 -0.14 7.62
CA ARG A 131 9.16 0.48 7.72
C ARG A 131 10.20 -0.58 7.47
N VAL A 132 11.26 -0.25 6.72
CA VAL A 132 12.25 -1.27 6.35
C VAL A 132 12.95 -1.86 7.58
N ALA A 133 13.29 -1.04 8.58
CA ALA A 133 13.90 -1.54 9.81
C ALA A 133 13.00 -2.57 10.53
N GLU A 134 11.69 -2.29 10.66
CA GLU A 134 10.73 -3.20 11.28
C GLU A 134 10.56 -4.50 10.48
N LEU A 135 10.61 -4.43 9.14
CA LEU A 135 10.57 -5.60 8.28
C LEU A 135 11.84 -6.46 8.45
N VAL A 136 13.02 -5.85 8.51
CA VAL A 136 14.28 -6.55 8.72
C VAL A 136 14.27 -7.27 10.07
N ASP A 137 13.87 -6.59 11.15
CA ASP A 137 13.72 -7.20 12.47
C ASP A 137 12.75 -8.39 12.44
N GLN A 138 11.61 -8.23 11.76
CA GLN A 138 10.64 -9.30 11.60
C GLN A 138 11.23 -10.49 10.81
N LEU A 139 11.98 -10.24 9.74
CA LEU A 139 12.60 -11.28 8.93
C LEU A 139 13.62 -12.08 9.74
N GLU A 140 14.44 -11.41 10.55
CA GLU A 140 15.40 -12.08 11.42
C GLU A 140 14.72 -12.95 12.48
N GLN A 141 13.61 -12.47 13.06
CA GLN A 141 12.83 -13.25 14.01
C GLN A 141 12.24 -14.50 13.36
N GLU A 142 11.60 -14.35 12.21
CA GLU A 142 10.99 -15.45 11.46
C GLU A 142 12.04 -16.45 10.94
N TRP A 143 13.25 -15.98 10.64
CA TRP A 143 14.40 -16.83 10.32
C TRP A 143 14.83 -17.66 11.53
N LYS A 144 15.01 -17.02 12.70
CA LYS A 144 15.40 -17.69 13.96
C LYS A 144 14.35 -18.72 14.41
N SER A 145 13.06 -18.48 14.14
CA SER A 145 11.97 -19.41 14.48
C SER A 145 11.64 -20.42 13.37
N LEU A 146 12.46 -20.53 12.31
CA LEU A 146 12.25 -21.45 11.18
C LEU A 146 10.87 -21.29 10.49
N SER A 147 10.33 -20.07 10.50
CA SER A 147 9.00 -19.74 9.97
C SER A 147 9.03 -18.77 8.79
N ILE A 148 10.21 -18.45 8.26
CA ILE A 148 10.41 -17.55 7.12
C ILE A 148 9.56 -17.93 5.90
N GLU A 149 9.44 -19.22 5.57
CA GLU A 149 8.63 -19.71 4.45
C GLU A 149 7.13 -19.42 4.67
N ARG A 150 6.66 -19.53 5.91
CA ARG A 150 5.28 -19.18 6.26
C ARG A 150 5.08 -17.66 6.14
N PHE A 151 6.06 -16.86 6.51
CA PHE A 151 6.03 -15.42 6.32
C PHE A 151 5.95 -15.04 4.83
N LYS A 152 6.85 -15.58 3.99
CA LYS A 152 6.83 -15.37 2.53
C LYS A 152 5.48 -15.75 1.91
N LYS A 153 4.92 -16.90 2.30
CA LYS A 153 3.59 -17.33 1.86
C LYS A 153 2.49 -16.33 2.20
N LYS A 154 2.53 -15.73 3.40
CA LYS A 154 1.58 -14.67 3.79
C LYS A 154 1.72 -13.42 2.94
N CYS A 155 2.91 -13.13 2.41
CA CYS A 155 3.16 -11.97 1.57
C CYS A 155 2.61 -12.10 0.14
N HIS A 156 2.38 -13.32 -0.37
CA HIS A 156 1.90 -13.52 -1.73
C HIS A 156 0.58 -12.81 -2.04
N LYS A 157 -0.31 -12.66 -1.05
CA LYS A 157 -1.61 -12.00 -1.23
C LYS A 157 -1.51 -10.51 -1.55
N TYR A 158 -0.37 -9.87 -1.24
CA TYR A 158 -0.17 -8.44 -1.49
C TYR A 158 0.27 -8.23 -2.94
N GLN A 159 -0.34 -7.25 -3.58
CA GLN A 159 0.00 -6.82 -4.95
C GLN A 159 0.91 -5.59 -4.92
N LEU A 160 0.69 -4.71 -3.93
CA LEU A 160 1.52 -3.53 -3.69
C LEU A 160 2.16 -3.61 -2.31
N ILE A 161 3.46 -3.38 -2.26
CA ILE A 161 4.24 -3.34 -1.02
C ILE A 161 4.88 -1.96 -0.89
N ILE A 162 4.74 -1.33 0.27
CA ILE A 162 5.35 -0.04 0.57
C ILE A 162 6.42 -0.26 1.64
N LEU A 163 7.65 0.07 1.28
CA LEU A 163 8.85 -0.01 2.11
C LEU A 163 9.32 1.42 2.42
N ASP A 164 8.99 1.89 3.62
CA ASP A 164 9.27 3.26 4.05
C ASP A 164 10.58 3.35 4.84
N GLU A 165 11.25 4.51 4.76
CA GLU A 165 12.46 4.84 5.53
C GLU A 165 13.66 3.94 5.20
N MET A 166 13.84 3.65 3.91
CA MET A 166 15.01 2.94 3.42
C MET A 166 16.27 3.77 3.62
N GLY A 167 17.15 3.32 4.53
CA GLY A 167 18.48 3.88 4.73
C GLY A 167 18.70 4.80 5.93
N TYR A 168 17.85 4.71 6.95
CA TYR A 168 18.09 5.41 8.22
C TYR A 168 19.08 4.71 9.15
N VAL A 169 19.14 3.37 9.13
CA VAL A 169 19.96 2.58 10.06
C VAL A 169 20.64 1.45 9.28
N PRO A 170 21.93 1.16 9.52
CA PRO A 170 22.59 -0.01 8.94
C PRO A 170 21.93 -1.31 9.42
N PHE A 171 21.71 -2.24 8.51
CA PHE A 171 21.14 -3.55 8.85
C PHE A 171 22.24 -4.54 9.25
N SER A 172 21.86 -5.59 9.98
CA SER A 172 22.76 -6.73 10.16
C SER A 172 23.03 -7.40 8.81
N LYS A 173 24.09 -8.23 8.74
CA LYS A 173 24.39 -9.01 7.53
C LYS A 173 23.23 -9.95 7.18
N THR A 174 22.74 -10.71 8.16
CA THR A 174 21.61 -11.62 7.99
C THR A 174 20.35 -10.88 7.55
N GLY A 175 20.05 -9.74 8.19
CA GLY A 175 18.90 -8.91 7.84
C GLY A 175 18.97 -8.37 6.40
N SER A 176 20.16 -7.94 5.97
CA SER A 176 20.43 -7.49 4.60
C SER A 176 20.19 -8.60 3.58
N GLU A 177 20.69 -9.80 3.84
CA GLU A 177 20.53 -10.98 2.98
C GLU A 177 19.07 -11.43 2.88
N LEU A 178 18.35 -11.46 4.00
CA LEU A 178 16.93 -11.81 4.04
C LEU A 178 16.06 -10.79 3.31
N LEU A 179 16.32 -9.49 3.50
CA LEU A 179 15.60 -8.43 2.79
C LEU A 179 15.87 -8.50 1.28
N PHE A 180 17.13 -8.73 0.88
CA PHE A 180 17.48 -8.93 -0.52
C PHE A 180 16.74 -10.10 -1.14
N GLN A 181 16.72 -11.25 -0.46
CA GLN A 181 16.02 -12.43 -0.96
C GLN A 181 14.53 -12.14 -1.12
N LEU A 182 13.91 -11.47 -0.13
CA LEU A 182 12.49 -11.14 -0.17
C LEU A 182 12.14 -10.19 -1.32
N ILE A 183 12.92 -9.13 -1.52
CA ILE A 183 12.70 -8.18 -2.63
C ILE A 183 12.96 -8.87 -3.97
N SER A 184 13.96 -9.76 -4.04
CA SER A 184 14.24 -10.56 -5.24
C SER A 184 13.08 -11.50 -5.59
N ASP A 185 12.42 -12.09 -4.59
CA ASP A 185 11.23 -12.92 -4.78
C ASP A 185 10.03 -12.10 -5.32
N TRP A 186 10.02 -10.78 -5.10
CA TRP A 186 8.96 -9.87 -5.55
C TRP A 186 9.23 -9.23 -6.92
N TYR A 187 10.48 -9.28 -7.39
CA TYR A 187 10.87 -8.77 -8.69
C TYR A 187 9.99 -9.38 -9.80
N GLU A 188 9.45 -8.52 -10.68
CA GLU A 188 8.53 -8.85 -11.79
C GLU A 188 7.21 -9.54 -11.39
N THR A 189 6.94 -9.77 -10.10
CA THR A 189 5.71 -10.42 -9.61
C THR A 189 4.85 -9.52 -8.73
N LYS A 190 5.41 -8.42 -8.22
CA LYS A 190 4.75 -7.44 -7.36
C LYS A 190 5.29 -6.05 -7.63
N SER A 191 4.50 -5.05 -7.27
CA SER A 191 4.93 -3.66 -7.30
C SER A 191 5.41 -3.22 -5.93
N ILE A 192 6.54 -2.54 -5.88
CA ILE A 192 7.14 -2.03 -4.64
C ILE A 192 7.25 -0.51 -4.73
N ILE A 193 6.73 0.20 -3.72
CA ILE A 193 7.06 1.60 -3.49
C ILE A 193 8.12 1.66 -2.39
N ILE A 194 9.25 2.31 -2.66
CA ILE A 194 10.30 2.56 -1.67
C ILE A 194 10.40 4.05 -1.39
N THR A 195 10.55 4.43 -0.12
CA THR A 195 10.96 5.79 0.24
C THR A 195 12.37 5.78 0.84
N SER A 196 13.22 6.69 0.41
CA SER A 196 14.58 6.83 0.93
C SER A 196 14.99 8.29 1.03
N ASN A 197 15.77 8.61 2.07
CA ASN A 197 16.51 9.86 2.17
C ASN A 197 17.94 9.76 1.61
N LEU A 198 18.36 8.57 1.19
CA LEU A 198 19.65 8.29 0.59
C LEU A 198 19.51 8.11 -0.92
N GLU A 199 20.50 8.58 -1.65
CA GLU A 199 20.66 8.21 -3.06
C GLU A 199 21.06 6.73 -3.18
N PHE A 200 20.77 6.10 -4.32
CA PHE A 200 21.10 4.68 -4.56
C PHE A 200 22.59 4.37 -4.34
N SER A 201 23.48 5.30 -4.70
CA SER A 201 24.93 5.20 -4.49
C SER A 201 25.33 5.04 -3.02
N GLN A 202 24.45 5.45 -2.09
CA GLN A 202 24.68 5.43 -0.65
C GLN A 202 23.99 4.25 0.05
N TRP A 203 23.27 3.40 -0.68
CA TRP A 203 22.59 2.23 -0.08
C TRP A 203 23.58 1.17 0.42
N ASN A 204 24.83 1.21 -0.02
CA ASN A 204 25.93 0.41 0.53
C ASN A 204 26.26 0.74 1.99
N LYS A 205 25.81 1.90 2.50
CA LYS A 205 25.91 2.23 3.94
C LYS A 205 24.91 1.44 4.79
N VAL A 206 23.89 0.89 4.13
CA VAL A 206 22.72 0.26 4.74
C VAL A 206 22.81 -1.25 4.57
N PHE A 207 23.08 -1.67 3.34
CA PHE A 207 23.45 -3.03 2.96
C PHE A 207 24.96 -3.17 3.01
N ILE A 208 25.45 -3.93 3.98
CA ILE A 208 26.89 -4.09 4.25
C ILE A 208 27.67 -4.59 3.01
N ASP A 209 27.05 -5.43 2.18
CA ASP A 209 27.67 -6.01 0.98
C ASP A 209 27.40 -5.16 -0.28
N PRO A 210 28.43 -4.54 -0.90
CA PRO A 210 28.25 -3.72 -2.09
C PRO A 210 27.73 -4.50 -3.32
N ARG A 211 28.08 -5.78 -3.46
CA ARG A 211 27.63 -6.60 -4.60
C ARG A 211 26.14 -6.91 -4.48
N LEU A 212 25.71 -7.29 -3.28
CA LEU A 212 24.29 -7.52 -2.97
C LEU A 212 23.48 -6.24 -3.14
N THR A 213 24.02 -5.10 -2.70
CA THR A 213 23.40 -3.78 -2.89
C THR A 213 23.20 -3.47 -4.37
N ALA A 214 24.24 -3.61 -5.18
CA ALA A 214 24.18 -3.33 -6.62
C ALA A 214 23.13 -4.21 -7.30
N ALA A 215 23.13 -5.51 -6.97
CA ALA A 215 22.17 -6.47 -7.52
C ALA A 215 20.72 -6.17 -7.08
N LEU A 216 20.52 -5.62 -5.88
CA LEU A 216 19.19 -5.19 -5.42
C LEU A 216 18.71 -3.95 -6.16
N VAL A 217 19.58 -2.93 -6.24
CA VAL A 217 19.27 -1.67 -6.89
C VAL A 217 18.90 -1.92 -8.34
N ASP A 218 19.69 -2.73 -9.06
CA ASP A 218 19.43 -3.13 -10.44
C ASP A 218 18.01 -3.69 -10.63
N ARG A 219 17.62 -4.68 -9.84
CA ARG A 219 16.27 -5.27 -9.86
C ARG A 219 15.17 -4.25 -9.52
N LEU A 220 15.44 -3.37 -8.57
CA LEU A 220 14.45 -2.36 -8.16
C LEU A 220 14.24 -1.30 -9.23
N ILE A 221 15.29 -0.88 -9.94
CA ILE A 221 15.24 0.23 -10.90
C ILE A 221 14.95 -0.19 -12.34
N HIS A 222 15.14 -1.47 -12.69
CA HIS A 222 14.96 -1.95 -14.06
C HIS A 222 13.58 -1.57 -14.64
N HIS A 223 12.53 -1.72 -13.83
CA HIS A 223 11.17 -1.26 -14.13
C HIS A 223 10.67 -0.37 -13.00
N ALA A 224 11.10 0.90 -12.96
CA ALA A 224 10.71 1.80 -11.88
C ALA A 224 10.39 3.24 -12.30
N HIS A 225 9.41 3.81 -11.61
CA HIS A 225 9.18 5.25 -11.54
C HIS A 225 10.05 5.86 -10.45
N ILE A 226 11.15 6.48 -10.85
CA ILE A 226 11.97 7.26 -9.91
C ILE A 226 11.34 8.64 -9.75
N VAL A 227 11.10 9.04 -8.50
CA VAL A 227 10.55 10.34 -8.13
C VAL A 227 11.49 11.00 -7.14
N SER A 228 12.05 12.14 -7.54
CA SER A 228 12.96 12.93 -6.72
C SER A 228 12.20 14.07 -6.04
N PHE A 229 12.35 14.18 -4.73
CA PHE A 229 11.71 15.17 -3.88
C PHE A 229 12.74 16.17 -3.39
N THR A 230 12.69 17.39 -3.91
CA THR A 230 13.58 18.48 -3.51
C THR A 230 12.83 19.51 -2.66
N GLY A 231 13.56 20.50 -2.15
CA GLY A 231 12.99 21.62 -1.40
C GLY A 231 12.93 21.44 0.11
N GLU A 232 12.27 22.41 0.75
CA GLU A 232 12.24 22.55 2.21
C GLU A 232 11.26 21.59 2.89
N SER A 233 11.63 21.15 4.10
CA SER A 233 10.82 20.24 4.93
C SER A 233 9.46 20.84 5.29
N TYR A 234 8.38 20.13 4.96
CA TYR A 234 7.02 20.48 5.38
C TYR A 234 6.86 20.45 6.90
N ARG A 235 7.55 19.51 7.56
CA ARG A 235 7.54 19.41 9.03
C ARG A 235 8.15 20.65 9.67
N LEU A 236 9.22 21.18 9.07
CA LEU A 236 9.88 22.40 9.55
C LEU A 236 8.99 23.63 9.30
N LYS A 237 8.42 23.79 8.11
CA LYS A 237 7.50 24.89 7.81
C LYS A 237 6.33 24.95 8.77
N ASN A 238 5.66 23.81 9.00
CA ASN A 238 4.53 23.75 9.92
C ASN A 238 4.92 24.03 11.37
N ALA A 239 6.13 23.65 11.79
CA ALA A 239 6.64 23.97 13.12
C ALA A 239 6.93 25.47 13.29
N LEU A 240 7.44 26.13 12.23
CA LEU A 240 7.75 27.56 12.22
C LEU A 240 6.52 28.45 12.06
N SER A 241 5.48 27.99 11.35
CA SER A 241 4.23 28.74 11.12
C SER A 241 3.21 28.62 12.26
N ASN A 242 3.43 27.71 13.20
CA ASN A 242 2.61 27.54 14.40
C ASN A 242 3.20 28.27 15.63
N ASN A 243 4.18 29.14 15.42
CA ASN A 243 4.68 30.15 16.37
C ASN A 243 4.27 31.54 15.88
#